data_AF-A0A9E5RT72-F1
#
_entry.id   AF-A0A9E5RT72-F1
#
_cell.length_a   1.000
_cell.length_b   1.000
_cell.length_c   1.000
_cell.angle_alpha   90.00
_cell.angle_beta   90.00
_cell.angle_gamma   90.00
#
_symmetry.space_group_name_H-M   'P 1'
#
loop_
_entity.id
_entity.type
_entity.pdbx_description
1 polymer ?
#
loop_
_entity_poly.entity_id
_entity_poly.type
_entity_poly.pdbx_seq_one_letter_code
_entity_poly.pdbx_strand_id
1 'polypeptide(L)'
;MPLEVFQAPATLRDQLIEFQSRQQCHPLTELEDFKEELAGYVGIYLLYYRGEFPLYSGIRVANQTACCMPIYIGKAENPGKRTGKGSVAGGLIGRLREHRSSIRQTTNLDVADFDFTLLAMAVDLVAWGEAVLIRHFQPLWCSVISGFGIHAPGKGRGAQMRSMWDEIHPGRSFAVQLPANPVTVGGLQIQVGQHCQNVAVRLGCPTEEL
;
A
#
# COMPACT_ATOMS: atom_id res chain seq x y z
N MET A 1 -28.34 27.23 0.33
CA MET A 1 -28.58 26.25 -0.75
C MET A 1 -27.57 25.12 -0.59
N PRO A 2 -27.97 23.84 -0.57
CA PRO A 2 -27.02 22.73 -0.54
C PRO A 2 -26.21 22.69 -1.85
N LEU A 3 -24.92 22.39 -1.74
CA LEU A 3 -24.06 22.21 -2.91
C LEU A 3 -24.35 20.84 -3.55
N GLU A 4 -24.47 20.82 -4.87
CA GLU A 4 -24.51 19.57 -5.64
C GLU A 4 -23.10 18.99 -5.75
N VAL A 5 -22.96 17.69 -5.51
CA VAL A 5 -21.67 17.00 -5.52
C VAL A 5 -21.61 16.05 -6.71
N PHE A 6 -20.65 16.28 -7.60
CA PHE A 6 -20.36 15.33 -8.68
C PHE A 6 -19.79 14.03 -8.10
N GLN A 7 -20.38 12.90 -8.48
CA GLN A 7 -19.97 11.56 -8.04
C GLN A 7 -19.70 10.70 -9.27
N ALA A 8 -18.61 9.92 -9.22
CA ALA A 8 -18.41 8.87 -10.21
C ALA A 8 -19.54 7.82 -10.06
N PRO A 9 -20.07 7.28 -11.18
CA PRO A 9 -21.09 6.23 -11.13
C PRO A 9 -20.64 5.01 -10.32
N ALA A 10 -21.55 4.39 -9.58
CA ALA A 10 -21.25 3.16 -8.83
C ALA A 10 -20.74 2.03 -9.75
N THR A 11 -21.29 1.93 -10.96
CA THR A 11 -20.86 0.96 -11.97
C THR A 11 -19.38 1.08 -12.33
N LEU A 12 -18.82 2.29 -12.39
CA LEU A 12 -17.40 2.49 -12.67
C LEU A 12 -16.52 1.97 -11.53
N ARG A 13 -16.98 2.14 -10.28
CA ARG A 13 -16.31 1.57 -9.10
C ARG A 13 -16.30 0.05 -9.15
N ASP A 14 -17.44 -0.56 -9.43
CA ASP A 14 -17.58 -2.02 -9.45
C ASP A 14 -16.72 -2.62 -10.57
N GLN A 15 -16.69 -2.00 -11.75
CA GLN A 15 -15.81 -2.37 -12.86
C GLN A 15 -14.33 -2.27 -12.51
N LEU A 16 -13.92 -1.28 -11.70
CA LEU A 16 -12.54 -1.18 -11.24
C LEU A 16 -12.19 -2.33 -10.28
N ILE A 17 -13.10 -2.70 -9.37
CA ILE A 17 -12.89 -3.82 -8.43
C ILE A 17 -12.83 -5.15 -9.21
N GLU A 18 -13.72 -5.36 -10.17
CA GLU A 18 -13.69 -6.53 -11.06
C GLU A 18 -12.44 -6.56 -11.96
N PHE A 19 -11.97 -5.39 -12.40
CA PHE A 19 -10.70 -5.31 -13.11
C PHE A 19 -9.53 -5.70 -12.19
N GLN A 20 -9.51 -5.22 -10.95
CA GLN A 20 -8.49 -5.56 -9.96
C GLN A 20 -8.46 -7.07 -9.65
N SER A 21 -9.62 -7.72 -9.49
CA SER A 21 -9.69 -9.14 -9.10
C SER A 21 -9.15 -10.10 -10.16
N ARG A 22 -9.03 -9.64 -11.41
CA ARG A 22 -8.46 -10.41 -12.53
C ARG A 22 -6.95 -10.23 -12.69
N GLN A 23 -6.33 -9.31 -11.95
CA GLN A 23 -4.90 -9.06 -12.06
C GLN A 23 -4.10 -10.19 -11.40
N GLN A 24 -2.99 -10.56 -12.03
CA GLN A 24 -2.11 -11.59 -11.51
C GLN A 24 -1.30 -11.06 -10.33
N CYS A 25 -1.05 -11.95 -9.37
CA CYS A 25 -0.21 -11.65 -8.22
C CYS A 25 1.20 -12.18 -8.46
N HIS A 26 2.20 -11.35 -8.17
CA HIS A 26 3.60 -11.65 -8.43
C HIS A 26 4.43 -11.42 -7.17
N PRO A 27 5.44 -12.26 -6.89
CA PRO A 27 6.38 -12.02 -5.81
C PRO A 27 7.12 -10.68 -5.98
N LEU A 28 7.26 -9.89 -4.91
CA LEU A 28 7.97 -8.61 -4.95
C LEU A 28 9.47 -8.77 -5.24
N THR A 29 10.01 -9.98 -5.01
CA THR A 29 11.36 -10.37 -5.43
C THR A 29 11.54 -10.32 -6.94
N GLU A 30 10.50 -10.62 -7.71
CA GLU A 30 10.48 -10.67 -9.19
C GLU A 30 10.21 -9.30 -9.83
N LEU A 31 10.09 -8.22 -9.06
CA LEU A 31 9.78 -6.87 -9.56
C LEU A 31 10.66 -6.42 -10.75
N GLU A 32 11.92 -6.86 -10.80
CA GLU A 32 12.83 -6.48 -11.89
C GLU A 32 12.51 -7.15 -13.23
N ASP A 33 11.80 -8.26 -13.22
CA ASP A 33 11.39 -8.98 -14.44
C ASP A 33 10.31 -8.19 -15.20
N PHE A 34 9.55 -7.35 -14.47
CA PHE A 34 8.51 -6.48 -15.02
C PHE A 34 9.04 -5.07 -15.38
N LYS A 35 10.32 -4.77 -15.18
CA LYS A 35 10.84 -3.39 -15.26
C LYS A 35 10.54 -2.70 -16.60
N GLU A 36 10.63 -3.44 -17.70
CA GLU A 36 10.49 -2.90 -19.06
C GLU A 36 9.04 -2.59 -19.37
N GLU A 37 8.14 -3.50 -18.99
CA GLU A 37 6.70 -3.30 -19.09
C GLU A 37 6.28 -2.08 -18.26
N LEU A 38 6.69 -2.02 -17.00
CA LEU A 38 6.22 -1.01 -16.03
C LEU A 38 6.84 0.38 -16.18
N ALA A 39 7.96 0.51 -16.90
CA ALA A 39 8.60 1.80 -17.13
C ALA A 39 7.68 2.79 -17.88
N GLY A 40 6.75 2.28 -18.70
CA GLY A 40 5.83 3.08 -19.51
C GLY A 40 4.48 3.40 -18.85
N TYR A 41 4.18 2.82 -17.68
CA TYR A 41 2.85 2.90 -17.08
C TYR A 41 2.80 3.68 -15.77
N VAL A 42 1.67 4.35 -15.59
CA VAL A 42 1.18 4.87 -14.32
C VAL A 42 -0.03 4.05 -13.88
N GLY A 43 -0.37 4.14 -12.60
CA GLY A 43 -1.44 3.29 -12.09
C GLY A 43 -1.41 3.12 -10.59
N ILE A 44 -2.03 2.04 -10.16
CA ILE A 44 -2.12 1.62 -8.77
C ILE A 44 -1.36 0.30 -8.63
N TYR A 45 -0.72 0.12 -7.48
CA TYR A 45 -0.16 -1.16 -7.06
C TYR A 45 -0.69 -1.49 -5.67
N LEU A 46 -0.87 -2.78 -5.43
CA LEU A 46 -1.29 -3.32 -4.15
C LEU A 46 -0.18 -4.25 -3.67
N LEU A 47 0.21 -4.15 -2.39
CA LEU A 47 1.17 -5.05 -1.76
C LEU A 47 0.42 -6.01 -0.83
N TYR A 48 0.84 -7.27 -0.80
CA TYR A 48 0.27 -8.33 0.02
C TYR A 48 1.36 -8.92 0.89
N TYR A 49 1.05 -9.24 2.14
CA TYR A 49 2.01 -9.80 3.10
C TYR A 49 1.68 -11.26 3.40
N ARG A 50 2.73 -12.09 3.51
CA ARG A 50 2.66 -13.51 3.83
C ARG A 50 3.70 -13.98 4.87
N GLY A 51 4.47 -13.07 5.44
CA GLY A 51 5.50 -13.40 6.42
C GLY A 51 4.96 -13.61 7.83
N GLU A 52 5.88 -13.85 8.77
CA GLU A 52 5.59 -14.29 10.14
C GLU A 52 5.63 -13.16 11.19
N PHE A 53 5.58 -11.88 10.79
CA PHE A 53 5.52 -10.78 11.75
C PHE A 53 4.22 -10.87 12.58
N PRO A 54 4.29 -11.07 13.92
CA PRO A 54 3.13 -11.50 14.70
C PRO A 54 1.90 -10.59 14.62
N LEU A 55 2.10 -9.27 14.46
CA LEU A 55 1.01 -8.31 14.35
C LEU A 55 0.17 -8.51 13.07
N TYR A 56 0.70 -9.22 12.07
CA TYR A 56 0.10 -9.39 10.74
C TYR A 56 -0.43 -10.80 10.48
N SER A 57 -0.62 -11.62 11.52
CA SER A 57 -1.10 -13.00 11.37
C SER A 57 -2.41 -13.10 10.58
N GLY A 58 -3.38 -12.24 10.85
CA GLY A 58 -4.65 -12.19 10.13
C GLY A 58 -4.51 -11.85 8.65
N ILE A 59 -3.53 -11.01 8.27
CA ILE A 59 -3.23 -10.71 6.86
C ILE A 59 -2.58 -11.91 6.19
N ARG A 60 -1.62 -12.57 6.86
CA ARG A 60 -0.98 -13.78 6.37
C ARG A 60 -2.02 -14.88 6.11
N VAL A 61 -2.94 -15.10 7.05
CA VAL A 61 -4.03 -16.08 6.91
C VAL A 61 -4.92 -15.77 5.72
N ALA A 62 -5.35 -14.51 5.59
CA ALA A 62 -6.14 -14.06 4.45
C ALA A 62 -5.43 -14.24 3.09
N ASN A 63 -4.10 -14.30 3.08
CA ASN A 63 -3.28 -14.38 1.86
C ASN A 63 -2.63 -15.76 1.60
N GLN A 64 -3.04 -16.82 2.30
CA GLN A 64 -2.42 -18.15 2.20
C GLN A 64 -2.47 -18.76 0.79
N THR A 65 -3.61 -18.64 0.12
CA THR A 65 -3.85 -19.30 -1.18
C THR A 65 -4.00 -18.31 -2.33
N ALA A 66 -4.25 -17.04 -2.04
CA ALA A 66 -4.48 -15.98 -3.03
C ALA A 66 -4.11 -14.60 -2.44
N CYS A 67 -3.93 -13.61 -3.29
CA CYS A 67 -3.74 -12.22 -2.87
C CYS A 67 -5.08 -11.54 -2.57
N CYS A 68 -5.66 -11.87 -1.41
CA CYS A 68 -7.00 -11.43 -1.02
C CYS A 68 -7.02 -10.11 -0.25
N MET A 69 -6.13 -9.95 0.74
CA MET A 69 -6.07 -8.79 1.62
C MET A 69 -4.76 -8.02 1.43
N PRO A 70 -4.76 -6.88 0.71
CA PRO A 70 -3.55 -6.08 0.57
C PRO A 70 -3.21 -5.39 1.90
N ILE A 71 -1.92 -5.39 2.25
CA ILE A 71 -1.41 -4.65 3.42
C ILE A 71 -1.20 -3.17 3.10
N TYR A 72 -0.96 -2.83 1.84
CA TYR A 72 -0.79 -1.47 1.35
C TYR A 72 -1.33 -1.31 -0.07
N ILE A 73 -1.86 -0.12 -0.36
CA ILE A 73 -2.23 0.30 -1.70
C ILE A 73 -1.62 1.68 -1.93
N GLY A 74 -0.93 1.84 -3.05
CA GLY A 74 -0.35 3.11 -3.43
C GLY A 74 -0.45 3.30 -4.94
N LYS A 75 -0.09 4.51 -5.37
CA LYS A 75 -0.12 4.89 -6.78
C LYS A 75 1.22 5.36 -7.30
N ALA A 76 1.36 5.32 -8.62
CA ALA A 76 2.38 6.02 -9.35
C ALA A 76 1.71 6.97 -10.35
N GLU A 77 2.14 8.23 -10.34
CA GLU A 77 1.71 9.27 -11.27
C GLU A 77 2.94 9.91 -11.92
N ASN A 78 2.78 10.46 -13.13
CA ASN A 78 3.88 11.14 -13.82
C ASN A 78 4.17 12.52 -13.20
N PRO A 79 5.45 12.90 -13.06
CA PRO A 79 5.82 14.30 -12.87
C PRO A 79 5.25 15.15 -14.03
N GLY A 80 4.70 16.33 -13.73
CA GLY A 80 4.19 17.25 -14.75
C GLY A 80 2.72 17.14 -15.13
N LYS A 81 1.91 16.33 -14.41
CA LYS A 81 0.43 16.35 -14.53
C LYS A 81 -0.15 17.77 -14.37
N ARG A 82 0.46 18.59 -13.51
CA ARG A 82 0.06 20.00 -13.30
C ARG A 82 0.39 20.93 -14.47
N THR A 83 1.27 20.53 -15.38
CA THR A 83 1.77 21.36 -16.49
C THR A 83 1.38 20.82 -17.88
N GLY A 84 0.70 19.67 -17.97
CA GLY A 84 0.30 19.05 -19.24
C GLY A 84 1.47 18.55 -20.11
N LYS A 85 2.68 18.52 -19.55
CA LYS A 85 3.92 18.08 -20.20
C LYS A 85 4.60 17.12 -19.25
N GLY A 86 4.72 15.85 -19.63
CA GLY A 86 5.40 14.84 -18.81
C GLY A 86 5.97 13.73 -19.68
N SER A 87 7.26 13.43 -19.48
CA SER A 87 7.85 12.14 -19.85
C SER A 87 7.52 11.11 -18.78
N VAL A 88 7.38 9.84 -19.16
CA VAL A 88 7.18 8.74 -18.22
C VAL A 88 8.53 8.38 -17.58
N ALA A 89 9.05 9.26 -16.73
CA ALA A 89 10.25 8.96 -15.95
C ALA A 89 9.81 8.43 -14.58
N GLY A 90 10.07 7.15 -14.32
CA GLY A 90 9.89 6.54 -13.00
C GLY A 90 8.68 5.62 -12.88
N GLY A 91 7.48 6.01 -13.35
CA GLY A 91 6.31 5.13 -13.46
C GLY A 91 5.97 4.26 -12.23
N LEU A 92 5.20 3.19 -12.46
CA LEU A 92 4.90 2.15 -11.46
C LEU A 92 6.18 1.50 -10.89
N ILE A 93 7.15 1.19 -11.76
CA ILE A 93 8.39 0.52 -11.38
C ILE A 93 9.21 1.30 -10.34
N GLY A 94 9.31 2.62 -10.49
CA GLY A 94 10.06 3.49 -9.60
C GLY A 94 9.45 3.50 -8.21
N ARG A 95 8.13 3.66 -8.11
CA ARG A 95 7.41 3.63 -6.83
C ARG A 95 7.51 2.28 -6.13
N LEU A 96 7.35 1.18 -6.87
CA LEU A 96 7.53 -0.16 -6.30
C LEU A 96 8.97 -0.40 -5.84
N ARG A 97 9.99 0.08 -6.57
CA ARG A 97 11.39 0.01 -6.15
C ARG A 97 11.65 0.80 -4.87
N GLU A 98 11.06 1.99 -4.72
CA GLU A 98 11.14 2.78 -3.48
C GLU A 98 10.55 2.02 -2.28
N HIS A 99 9.38 1.39 -2.46
CA HIS A 99 8.74 0.59 -1.41
C HIS A 99 9.51 -0.68 -1.09
N ARG A 100 9.99 -1.41 -2.10
CA ARG A 100 10.86 -2.58 -1.91
C ARG A 100 12.14 -2.21 -1.17
N SER A 101 12.74 -1.06 -1.50
CA SER A 101 13.91 -0.54 -0.79
C SER A 101 13.59 -0.17 0.67
N SER A 102 12.41 0.39 0.93
CA SER A 102 11.96 0.69 2.29
C SER A 102 11.81 -0.58 3.14
N ILE A 103 11.23 -1.65 2.57
CA ILE A 103 11.09 -2.96 3.23
C ILE A 103 12.48 -3.57 3.51
N ARG A 104 13.39 -3.56 2.53
CA ARG A 104 14.78 -4.08 2.69
C ARG A 104 15.58 -3.41 3.79
N GLN A 105 15.27 -2.15 4.12
CA GLN A 105 15.96 -1.43 5.18
C GLN A 105 15.50 -1.85 6.57
N THR A 106 14.32 -2.46 6.70
CA THR A 106 13.78 -2.87 8.00
C THR A 106 14.54 -4.07 8.55
N THR A 107 14.49 -4.23 9.86
CA THR A 107 15.12 -5.37 10.56
C THR A 107 14.18 -6.55 10.79
N ASN A 108 12.90 -6.39 10.48
CA ASN A 108 11.84 -7.33 10.87
C ASN A 108 10.82 -7.63 9.75
N LEU A 109 11.10 -7.24 8.52
CA LEU A 109 10.35 -7.64 7.32
C LEU A 109 11.34 -8.09 6.24
N ASP A 110 10.99 -9.13 5.50
CA ASP A 110 11.73 -9.56 4.31
C ASP A 110 10.91 -9.25 3.05
N VAL A 111 11.56 -8.84 1.96
CA VAL A 111 10.91 -8.68 0.65
C VAL A 111 10.34 -9.99 0.13
N ALA A 112 10.94 -11.13 0.47
CA ALA A 112 10.44 -12.46 0.09
C ALA A 112 9.04 -12.76 0.64
N ASP A 113 8.61 -12.05 1.69
CA ASP A 113 7.29 -12.20 2.32
C ASP A 113 6.20 -11.34 1.66
N PHE A 114 6.52 -10.68 0.54
CA PHE A 114 5.58 -9.78 -0.13
C PHE A 114 5.33 -10.18 -1.58
N ASP A 115 4.05 -10.06 -1.95
CA ASP A 115 3.61 -10.07 -3.34
C ASP A 115 3.05 -8.69 -3.71
N PHE A 116 2.85 -8.48 -5.01
CA PHE A 116 2.16 -7.31 -5.53
C PHE A 116 1.21 -7.65 -6.68
N THR A 117 0.18 -6.82 -6.85
CA THR A 117 -0.66 -6.75 -8.05
C THR A 117 -0.60 -5.33 -8.62
N LEU A 118 -0.89 -5.19 -9.91
CA LEU A 118 -0.78 -3.93 -10.64
C LEU A 118 -2.04 -3.60 -11.42
N LEU A 119 -2.38 -2.32 -11.48
CA LEU A 119 -3.40 -1.79 -12.37
C LEU A 119 -2.79 -0.63 -13.13
N ALA A 120 -2.39 -0.86 -14.38
CA ALA A 120 -2.09 0.21 -15.32
C ALA A 120 -3.37 0.99 -15.62
N MET A 121 -3.32 2.31 -15.54
CA MET A 121 -4.52 3.16 -15.64
C MET A 121 -4.25 4.45 -16.42
N ALA A 122 -5.30 5.04 -16.99
CA ALA A 122 -5.23 6.40 -17.48
C ALA A 122 -4.89 7.36 -16.34
N VAL A 123 -3.97 8.30 -16.59
CA VAL A 123 -3.41 9.25 -15.59
C VAL A 123 -4.51 9.99 -14.80
N ASP A 124 -5.63 10.30 -15.44
CA ASP A 124 -6.74 11.05 -14.82
C ASP A 124 -7.56 10.21 -13.86
N LEU A 125 -7.53 8.87 -13.99
CA LEU A 125 -8.26 7.94 -13.13
C LEU A 125 -7.43 7.41 -11.96
N VAL A 126 -6.10 7.54 -11.99
CA VAL A 126 -5.20 6.95 -10.97
C VAL A 126 -5.59 7.36 -9.54
N ALA A 127 -5.74 8.66 -9.28
CA ALA A 127 -6.07 9.16 -7.94
C ALA A 127 -7.47 8.72 -7.48
N TRP A 128 -8.44 8.70 -8.40
CA TRP A 128 -9.79 8.22 -8.10
C TRP A 128 -9.79 6.73 -7.79
N GLY A 129 -9.09 5.93 -8.60
CA GLY A 129 -9.01 4.49 -8.42
C GLY A 129 -8.29 4.10 -7.14
N GLU A 130 -7.19 4.77 -6.79
CA GLU A 130 -6.48 4.54 -5.51
C GLU A 130 -7.44 4.75 -4.34
N ALA A 131 -8.19 5.87 -4.35
CA ALA A 131 -9.15 6.17 -3.31
C ALA A 131 -10.32 5.17 -3.29
N VAL A 132 -10.72 4.60 -4.43
CA VAL A 132 -11.73 3.54 -4.48
C VAL A 132 -11.19 2.26 -3.85
N LEU A 133 -10.00 1.81 -4.25
CA LEU A 133 -9.43 0.56 -3.75
C LEU A 133 -9.02 0.65 -2.28
N ILE A 134 -8.50 1.79 -1.80
CA ILE A 134 -8.25 2.00 -0.36
C ILE A 134 -9.55 1.92 0.44
N ARG A 135 -10.66 2.48 -0.05
CA ARG A 135 -11.96 2.37 0.64
C ARG A 135 -12.51 0.95 0.61
N HIS A 136 -12.31 0.22 -0.49
CA HIS A 136 -12.80 -1.15 -0.64
C HIS A 136 -12.00 -2.15 0.20
N PHE A 137 -10.67 -2.08 0.16
CA PHE A 137 -9.79 -3.03 0.84
C PHE A 137 -9.43 -2.60 2.27
N GLN A 138 -9.44 -1.31 2.58
CA GLN A 138 -8.96 -0.75 3.86
C GLN A 138 -7.62 -1.34 4.33
N PRO A 139 -6.58 -1.27 3.49
CA PRO A 139 -5.26 -1.86 3.76
C PRO A 139 -4.64 -1.27 5.04
N LEU A 140 -4.06 -2.16 5.85
CA LEU A 140 -3.59 -1.83 7.21
C LEU A 140 -2.59 -0.66 7.25
N TRP A 141 -1.64 -0.61 6.31
CA TRP A 141 -0.63 0.44 6.23
C TRP A 141 -1.12 1.77 5.64
N CYS A 142 -2.36 1.83 5.13
CA CYS A 142 -2.99 3.08 4.73
C CYS A 142 -3.91 3.64 5.82
N SER A 143 -4.57 2.78 6.62
CA SER A 143 -5.64 3.19 7.54
C SER A 143 -5.28 3.16 9.02
N VAL A 144 -4.53 2.16 9.48
CA VAL A 144 -4.26 1.94 10.92
C VAL A 144 -2.81 2.26 11.26
N ILE A 145 -1.87 1.73 10.48
CA ILE A 145 -0.43 1.88 10.70
C ILE A 145 0.12 2.83 9.64
N SER A 146 -0.07 4.13 9.86
CA SER A 146 0.36 5.15 8.91
C SER A 146 1.89 5.30 8.85
N GLY A 147 2.40 5.68 7.68
CA GLY A 147 3.81 6.07 7.53
C GLY A 147 4.61 5.35 6.45
N PHE A 148 4.12 4.23 5.91
CA PHE A 148 4.87 3.47 4.90
C PHE A 148 5.22 4.31 3.66
N GLY A 149 4.22 5.04 3.14
CA GLY A 149 4.32 5.85 1.93
C GLY A 149 5.10 7.17 2.03
N ILE A 150 5.69 7.49 3.19
CA ILE A 150 6.34 8.80 3.39
C ILE A 150 7.77 8.83 2.85
N HIS A 151 8.22 10.01 2.46
CA HIS A 151 9.62 10.31 2.15
C HIS A 151 10.32 10.99 3.32
N ALA A 152 11.65 11.09 3.24
CA ALA A 152 12.45 11.83 4.20
C ALA A 152 11.91 13.27 4.35
N PRO A 153 11.84 13.81 5.58
CA PRO A 153 11.24 15.11 5.79
C PRO A 153 12.11 16.22 5.18
N GLY A 154 11.48 17.19 4.54
CA GLY A 154 12.19 18.38 4.05
C GLY A 154 12.80 19.21 5.19
N LYS A 155 13.73 20.10 4.84
CA LYS A 155 14.38 21.02 5.78
C LYS A 155 13.33 21.74 6.66
N GLY A 156 13.54 21.72 7.97
CA GLY A 156 12.64 22.34 8.96
C GLY A 156 11.53 21.43 9.50
N ARG A 157 11.42 20.17 9.04
CA ARG A 157 10.45 19.19 9.55
C ARG A 157 11.05 18.12 10.47
N GLY A 158 12.27 18.33 10.97
CA GLY A 158 12.98 17.35 11.82
C GLY A 158 12.41 17.17 13.22
N ALA A 159 11.55 18.07 13.68
CA ALA A 159 10.87 17.96 14.98
C ALA A 159 9.60 17.09 14.93
N GLN A 160 9.17 16.65 13.74
CA GLN A 160 7.99 15.80 13.63
C GLN A 160 8.29 14.41 14.18
N MET A 161 7.31 13.79 14.84
CA MET A 161 7.44 12.43 15.33
C MET A 161 7.65 11.43 14.20
N ARG A 162 8.38 10.38 14.49
CA ARG A 162 8.49 9.17 13.69
C ARG A 162 7.08 8.61 13.40
N SER A 163 6.88 8.09 12.20
CA SER A 163 5.60 7.48 11.84
C SER A 163 5.36 6.19 12.62
N MET A 164 4.10 5.73 12.69
CA MET A 164 3.80 4.45 13.36
C MET A 164 4.49 3.29 12.66
N TRP A 165 4.50 3.30 11.32
CA TRP A 165 5.18 2.28 10.53
C TRP A 165 6.67 2.23 10.81
N ASP A 166 7.35 3.38 10.85
CA ASP A 166 8.79 3.44 11.15
C ASP A 166 9.14 3.06 12.59
N GLU A 167 8.21 3.24 13.53
CA GLU A 167 8.42 2.85 14.92
C GLU A 167 8.41 1.33 15.08
N ILE A 168 7.44 0.65 14.46
CA ILE A 168 7.32 -0.81 14.55
C ILE A 168 8.17 -1.56 13.52
N HIS A 169 8.66 -0.88 12.47
CA HIS A 169 9.59 -1.40 11.46
C HIS A 169 10.86 -0.54 11.36
N PRO A 170 11.75 -0.62 12.36
CA PRO A 170 12.95 0.21 12.40
C PRO A 170 13.90 -0.18 11.26
N GLY A 171 14.52 0.83 10.63
CA GLY A 171 15.51 0.61 9.58
C GLY A 171 15.78 1.79 8.65
N ARG A 172 14.74 2.56 8.27
CA ARG A 172 14.90 3.71 7.37
C ARG A 172 15.74 4.80 8.03
N SER A 173 16.87 5.13 7.41
CA SER A 173 17.89 6.03 7.98
C SER A 173 17.35 7.40 8.40
N PHE A 174 16.42 7.98 7.63
CA PHE A 174 15.81 9.26 7.96
C PHE A 174 14.90 9.19 9.20
N ALA A 175 14.27 8.05 9.46
CA ALA A 175 13.30 7.89 10.53
C ALA A 175 13.97 7.70 11.90
N VAL A 176 15.19 7.14 11.90
CA VAL A 176 16.01 6.99 13.12
C VAL A 176 16.31 8.36 13.75
N GLN A 177 16.42 9.41 12.93
CA GLN A 177 16.72 10.77 13.38
C GLN A 177 15.50 11.53 13.92
N LEU A 178 14.30 10.97 13.76
CA LEU A 178 13.07 11.60 14.23
C LEU A 178 12.75 11.21 15.69
N PRO A 179 12.12 12.12 16.47
CA PRO A 179 11.56 11.80 17.78
C PRO A 179 10.70 10.54 17.75
N ALA A 180 10.84 9.67 18.76
CA ALA A 180 10.16 8.39 18.84
C ALA A 180 8.62 8.54 18.86
N ASN A 181 7.94 7.53 18.32
CA ASN A 181 6.50 7.39 18.46
C ASN A 181 6.20 6.47 19.66
N PRO A 182 5.29 6.81 20.59
CA PRO A 182 5.02 5.97 21.77
C PRO A 182 4.26 4.67 21.44
N VAL A 183 3.91 4.44 20.17
CA VAL A 183 3.24 3.21 19.75
C VAL A 183 4.12 1.99 19.98
N THR A 184 3.51 0.89 20.38
CA THR A 184 4.20 -0.40 20.54
C THR A 184 3.45 -1.47 19.77
N VAL A 185 4.15 -2.53 19.36
CA VAL A 185 3.53 -3.69 18.70
C VAL A 185 2.40 -4.26 19.58
N GLY A 186 2.65 -4.44 20.88
CA GLY A 186 1.65 -4.91 21.84
C GLY A 186 0.43 -3.99 21.94
N GLY A 187 0.65 -2.67 21.98
CA GLY A 187 -0.44 -1.69 22.03
C GLY A 187 -1.34 -1.67 20.78
N LEU A 188 -0.84 -2.17 19.64
CA LEU A 188 -1.61 -2.25 18.39
C LEU A 188 -2.36 -3.57 18.22
N GLN A 189 -2.06 -4.61 18.99
CA GLN A 189 -2.57 -5.97 18.75
C GLN A 189 -4.09 -6.05 18.63
N ILE A 190 -4.83 -5.49 19.60
CA ILE A 190 -6.30 -5.54 19.61
C ILE A 190 -6.87 -4.80 18.40
N GLN A 191 -6.40 -3.58 18.14
CA GLN A 191 -6.90 -2.75 17.04
C GLN A 191 -6.61 -3.40 15.68
N VAL A 192 -5.39 -3.91 15.49
CA VAL A 192 -4.99 -4.56 14.24
C VAL A 192 -5.76 -5.87 14.03
N GLY A 193 -5.90 -6.70 15.07
CA GLY A 193 -6.66 -7.95 14.99
C GLY A 193 -8.12 -7.71 14.62
N GLN A 194 -8.79 -6.76 15.28
CA GLN A 194 -10.18 -6.38 14.94
C GLN A 194 -10.29 -5.83 13.51
N HIS A 195 -9.35 -4.99 13.10
CA HIS A 195 -9.32 -4.44 11.74
C HIS A 195 -9.19 -5.55 10.70
N CYS A 196 -8.21 -6.44 10.87
CA CYS A 196 -7.97 -7.57 9.96
C CYS A 196 -9.18 -8.51 9.90
N GLN A 197 -9.78 -8.87 11.04
CA GLN A 197 -10.97 -9.73 11.07
C GLN A 197 -12.14 -9.10 10.31
N ASN A 198 -12.43 -7.82 10.56
CA ASN A 198 -13.54 -7.12 9.90
C ASN A 198 -13.33 -7.02 8.39
N VAL A 199 -12.09 -6.74 7.96
CA VAL A 199 -11.74 -6.67 6.53
C VAL A 199 -11.82 -8.04 5.88
N ALA A 200 -11.31 -9.09 6.53
CA ALA A 200 -11.35 -10.46 5.99
C ALA A 200 -12.78 -10.92 5.75
N VAL A 201 -13.67 -10.75 6.74
CA VAL A 201 -15.09 -11.10 6.62
C VAL A 201 -15.76 -10.32 5.49
N ARG A 202 -15.52 -9.01 5.39
CA ARG A 202 -16.12 -8.19 4.33
C ARG A 202 -15.67 -8.61 2.93
N LEU A 203 -14.39 -8.94 2.77
CA LEU A 203 -13.81 -9.32 1.48
C LEU A 203 -14.05 -10.80 1.14
N GLY A 204 -14.54 -11.61 2.09
CA GLY A 204 -14.63 -13.06 1.92
C GLY A 204 -13.27 -13.74 1.90
N CYS A 205 -12.25 -13.16 2.53
CA CYS A 205 -10.94 -13.78 2.68
C CYS A 205 -10.96 -14.85 3.76
N PRO A 206 -10.02 -15.82 3.72
CA PRO A 206 -9.80 -16.73 4.84
C PRO A 206 -9.59 -15.97 6.17
N THR A 207 -10.17 -16.48 7.24
CA THR A 207 -10.02 -15.97 8.61
C THR A 207 -9.38 -17.05 9.48
N GLU A 208 -8.74 -16.65 10.58
CA GLU A 208 -8.36 -17.60 11.62
C GLU A 208 -9.64 -18.25 12.17
N GLU A 209 -9.68 -19.58 12.26
CA GLU A 209 -10.75 -20.27 12.99
C GLU A 209 -10.60 -19.93 14.47
N LEU A 210 -11.68 -19.41 15.07
CA LEU A 210 -11.75 -19.05 16.49
C LEU A 210 -11.68 -20.28 17.40
#